data_AF-A0A7J7GX47-F1
#
_entry.id   AF-A0A7J7GX47-F1
#
_cell.length_a   1.000
_cell.length_b   1.000
_cell.length_c   1.000
_cell.angle_alpha   90.00
_cell.angle_beta   90.00
_cell.angle_gamma   90.00
#
_symmetry.space_group_name_H-M   'P 1'
#
loop_
_entity.id
_entity.type
_entity.pdbx_description
1 polymer ?
#
loop_
_entity_poly.entity_id
_entity_poly.type
_entity_poly.pdbx_seq_one_letter_code
_entity_poly.pdbx_strand_id
1 'polypeptide(L)' 'MFDLVNVFEVFLPQLLLYPTPSDPLNGEAAALMMRDKTAYEQRVKEFCQKYAKPEDVGAAPEEKSSDDEEMRIRGERA' A
#
# COMPACT_ATOMS: atom_id res chain seq x y z
N MET A 1 9.60 25.99 -1.73
CA MET A 1 10.25 24.82 -2.38
C MET A 1 10.27 23.57 -1.49
N PHE A 2 9.98 23.66 -0.20
CA PHE A 2 9.61 22.48 0.59
C PHE A 2 8.44 22.86 1.48
N ASP A 3 7.23 22.58 1.02
CA ASP A 3 6.05 22.63 1.86
C ASP A 3 5.96 21.28 2.60
N LEU A 4 5.54 21.30 3.87
CA LEU A 4 5.27 20.07 4.61
C LEU A 4 4.16 19.26 3.93
N VAL A 5 3.25 19.92 3.22
CA VAL A 5 2.23 19.28 2.39
C VAL A 5 2.87 18.35 1.35
N ASN A 6 3.99 18.74 0.75
CA ASN A 6 4.68 17.92 -0.26
C ASN A 6 5.20 16.59 0.31
N VAL A 7 5.44 16.49 1.63
CA VAL A 7 5.84 15.22 2.27
C VAL A 7 4.77 14.16 2.07
N PHE A 8 3.51 14.52 2.30
CA PHE A 8 2.38 13.60 2.22
C PHE A 8 1.85 13.45 0.79
N GLU A 9 1.87 14.51 -0.02
CA GLU A 9 1.31 14.48 -1.38
C GLU A 9 2.28 13.96 -2.45
N VAL A 10 3.59 14.12 -2.24
CA VAL A 10 4.60 13.81 -3.27
C VAL A 10 5.64 12.82 -2.76
N PHE A 11 6.34 13.13 -1.68
CA PHE A 11 7.51 12.35 -1.26
C PHE A 11 7.15 10.94 -0.77
N LEU A 12 6.18 10.80 0.13
CA LEU A 12 5.78 9.49 0.66
C LEU A 12 5.16 8.58 -0.43
N PRO A 13 4.21 9.06 -1.27
CA PRO A 13 3.71 8.24 -2.37
C PRO A 13 4.82 7.78 -3.31
N GLN A 14 5.71 8.68 -3.74
CA GLN A 14 6.81 8.32 -4.63
C GLN A 14 7.78 7.31 -4.01
N LEU A 15 8.13 7.48 -2.73
CA LEU A 15 9.01 6.55 -2.02
C LEU A 15 8.41 5.15 -1.91
N LEU A 16 7.10 5.05 -1.65
CA LEU A 16 6.40 3.77 -1.53
C LEU A 16 6.23 3.07 -2.88
N LEU A 17 6.03 3.81 -3.97
CA LEU A 17 5.97 3.24 -5.33
C LEU A 17 7.35 2.78 -5.82
N TYR A 18 8.40 3.51 -5.44
CA TYR A 18 9.77 3.25 -5.91
C TYR A 18 10.75 3.23 -4.74
N PRO A 19 10.79 2.11 -3.98
CA PRO A 19 11.78 1.93 -2.94
C PRO A 19 13.19 2.00 -3.52
N THR A 20 14.15 2.47 -2.73
CA THR A 20 15.58 2.45 -3.10
C THR A 20 16.26 1.24 -2.42
N PRO A 21 16.39 0.09 -3.11
CA PRO A 21 16.99 -1.12 -2.50
C PRO A 21 18.52 -1.06 -2.39
N SER A 22 19.17 -0.07 -3.03
CA SER A 22 20.63 0.07 -3.08
C SER A 22 21.25 0.59 -1.77
N ASP A 23 20.47 1.25 -0.92
CA ASP A 23 20.90 1.68 0.43
C ASP A 23 19.76 1.47 1.42
N PRO A 24 19.51 0.21 1.82
CA PRO A 24 18.28 -0.12 2.53
C PRO A 24 18.42 0.06 4.04
N LEU A 25 17.50 0.82 4.64
CA LEU A 25 17.32 0.82 6.10
C LEU A 25 16.74 -0.51 6.61
N ASN A 26 15.90 -1.17 5.80
CA ASN A 26 15.41 -2.52 6.06
C ASN A 26 15.98 -3.50 5.02
N GLY A 27 17.10 -4.12 5.38
CA GLY A 27 17.82 -5.05 4.50
C GLY A 27 17.00 -6.30 4.11
N GLU A 28 16.12 -6.79 4.99
CA GLU A 28 15.27 -7.96 4.69
C GLU A 28 14.26 -7.63 3.58
N ALA A 29 13.57 -6.48 3.73
CA ALA A 29 12.61 -6.01 2.74
C ALA A 29 13.28 -5.76 1.37
N ALA A 30 14.45 -5.13 1.36
CA ALA A 30 15.19 -4.87 0.14
C ALA A 30 15.68 -6.15 -0.54
N ALA A 31 16.25 -7.10 0.22
CA ALA A 31 16.69 -8.38 -0.31
C ALA A 31 15.50 -9.18 -0.90
N LEU A 32 14.35 -9.18 -0.22
CA LEU A 32 13.15 -9.83 -0.71
C LEU A 32 12.65 -9.16 -2.00
N MET A 33 12.58 -7.83 -2.04
CA MET A 33 12.17 -7.08 -3.23
C MET A 33 13.09 -7.35 -4.43
N MET A 34 14.40 -7.41 -4.22
CA MET A 34 15.37 -7.67 -5.29
C MET A 34 15.31 -9.12 -5.81
N ARG A 35 15.01 -10.08 -4.93
CA ARG A 35 14.98 -11.51 -5.28
C ARG A 35 13.62 -11.95 -5.83
N ASP A 36 12.54 -11.51 -5.22
CA ASP A 36 11.16 -11.90 -5.53
C ASP A 36 10.19 -10.77 -5.20
N LYS A 37 9.89 -9.97 -6.22
CA LYS A 37 8.97 -8.83 -6.11
C LYS A 37 7.55 -9.25 -5.73
N THR A 38 7.07 -10.39 -6.22
CA THR A 38 5.71 -10.89 -5.92
C THR A 38 5.58 -11.25 -4.44
N ALA A 39 6.58 -11.97 -3.90
CA ALA A 39 6.60 -12.30 -2.47
C ALA A 39 6.73 -11.04 -1.59
N TYR A 40 7.49 -10.04 -2.03
CA TYR A 40 7.55 -8.74 -1.36
C TYR A 40 6.19 -8.05 -1.33
N GLU A 41 5.49 -7.94 -2.47
CA GLU A 41 4.16 -7.33 -2.56
C GLU A 41 3.13 -8.05 -1.67
N GLN A 42 3.18 -9.38 -1.63
CA GLN A 42 2.32 -10.17 -0.76
C GLN A 42 2.59 -9.89 0.72
N ARG A 43 3.87 -9.85 1.12
CA ARG A 43 4.27 -9.52 2.50
C ARG A 43 3.89 -8.10 2.88
N VAL A 44 3.99 -7.13 1.96
CA VAL A 44 3.52 -5.75 2.18
C VAL A 44 2.02 -5.74 2.46
N LYS A 45 1.20 -6.44 1.65
CA LYS A 45 -0.26 -6.53 1.85
C LYS A 45 -0.61 -7.13 3.22
N GLU A 46 0.07 -8.20 3.63
CA GLU A 46 -0.12 -8.82 4.93
C GLU A 46 0.20 -7.87 6.08
N PHE A 47 1.29 -7.11 5.97
CA PHE A 47 1.66 -6.11 6.98
C PHE A 47 0.66 -4.95 7.02
N CYS A 48 0.17 -4.47 5.88
CA CYS A 48 -0.89 -3.45 5.85
C CYS A 48 -2.17 -3.94 6.56
N GLN A 49 -2.58 -5.19 6.31
CA GLN A 49 -3.75 -5.77 6.96
C GLN A 49 -3.56 -5.98 8.47
N LYS A 50 -2.32 -6.14 8.94
CA LYS A 50 -2.03 -6.41 10.35
C LYS A 50 -1.78 -5.13 11.16
N TYR A 51 -1.27 -4.07 10.53
CA TYR A 51 -0.72 -2.92 11.24
C TYR A 51 -1.15 -1.55 10.71
N ALA A 52 -1.81 -1.48 9.54
CA ALA A 52 -2.14 -0.22 8.89
C ALA A 52 -3.63 -0.16 8.51
N LYS A 53 -4.51 -0.67 9.38
CA LYS A 53 -5.95 -0.54 9.19
C LYS A 53 -6.46 0.81 9.71
N PRO A 54 -7.58 1.33 9.17
CA PRO A 54 -8.20 2.56 9.69
C PRO A 54 -8.47 2.49 11.19
N GLU A 55 -8.86 1.31 11.67
CA GLU A 55 -9.12 1.02 13.08
C GLU A 55 -7.88 1.21 13.97
N ASP A 56 -6.67 0.94 13.45
CA ASP A 56 -5.41 1.07 14.18
C ASP A 56 -4.98 2.54 14.35
N VAL A 57 -5.48 3.43 13.48
CA VAL A 57 -5.14 4.87 13.45
C VAL A 57 -6.21 5.71 14.17
N GLY A 58 -7.28 5.09 14.67
CA GLY A 58 -8.42 5.79 15.27
C GLY A 58 -9.23 6.62 14.27
N ALA A 59 -9.07 6.35 12.97
CA ALA A 59 -9.88 6.99 11.94
C ALA A 59 -11.28 6.34 11.96
N ALA A 60 -12.33 7.17 12.04
CA ALA A 60 -13.69 6.71 11.86
C ALA A 60 -13.80 6.00 10.50
N PRO A 61 -14.58 4.91 10.38
CA PRO A 61 -14.71 4.19 9.11
C PRO A 61 -15.28 5.16 8.08
N GLU A 62 -14.46 5.54 7.09
CA GLU A 62 -15.01 6.11 5.87
C GLU A 62 -15.78 4.98 5.19
N GLU A 63 -17.09 5.19 5.04
CA GLU A 63 -18.03 4.33 4.35
C GLU A 63 -17.40 3.85 3.05
N LYS A 64 -16.97 2.57 3.00
CA LYS A 64 -16.55 1.93 1.77
C LYS A 64 -17.78 1.89 0.88
N SER A 65 -17.87 2.80 -0.08
CA SER A 65 -18.86 2.74 -1.16
C SER A 65 -18.77 1.35 -1.79
N SER A 66 -19.84 0.58 -1.62
CA SER A 66 -20.04 -0.82 -2.00
C SER A 66 -20.17 -0.99 -3.53
N ASP A 67 -19.31 -0.33 -4.31
CA ASP A 67 -19.50 -0.19 -5.77
C ASP A 67 -18.64 -1.16 -6.60
N ASP A 68 -17.71 -1.89 -5.98
CA ASP A 68 -16.85 -2.88 -6.68
C ASP A 68 -17.43 -4.31 -6.66
N GLU A 69 -18.46 -4.58 -5.85
CA GLU A 69 -19.09 -5.91 -5.75
C GLU A 69 -20.30 -6.06 -6.70
N GLU A 70 -20.99 -4.96 -7.06
CA GLU A 70 -22.10 -5.01 -8.04
C GLU A 70 -21.62 -5.22 -9.49
N MET A 71 -20.41 -4.79 -9.84
CA MET A 71 -19.89 -4.91 -11.21
C MET A 71 -19.43 -6.34 -11.55
N ARG A 72 -19.11 -7.16 -10.54
CA ARG A 72 -18.79 -8.59 -10.72
C ARG A 72 -20.02 -9.47 -10.87
N ILE A 73 -21.08 -9.21 -10.11
CA ILE A 73 -22.31 -10.03 -10.15
C ILE A 73 -23.09 -9.86 -11.47
N ARG A 74 -22.97 -8.70 -12.12
CA ARG A 74 -23.62 -8.45 -13.44
C ARG A 74 -22.86 -9.02 -14.64
N GLY A 75 -21.58 -9.35 -14.49
CA GLY A 75 -20.76 -9.90 -15.59
C GLY A 75 -20.91 -11.40 -15.83
N GLU A 76 -21.43 -12.16 -14.86
CA GLU A 76 -21.57 -13.63 -14.94
C GLU A 76 -22.94 -14.11 -15.42
N ARG A 77 -23.84 -13.20 -15.83
CA ARG A 77 -25.19 -13.55 -16.31
C ARG A 77 -25.50 -13.14 -17.76
N ALA A 78 -24.49 -12.84 -18.57
CA ALA A 78 -24.66 -12.59 -20.01
C ALA A 78 -24.07 -13.72 -20.87
#